data_AF-A0A9Q0UES9-F1
#
_entry.id   AF-A0A9Q0UES9-F1
#
_cell.length_a   1.000
_cell.length_b   1.000
_cell.length_c   1.000
_cell.angle_alpha   90.00
_cell.angle_beta   90.00
_cell.angle_gamma   90.00
#
_symmetry.space_group_name_H-M   'P 1'
#
loop_
_entity.id
_entity.type
_entity.pdbx_description
1 polymer ?
#
loop_
_entity_poly.entity_id
_entity_poly.type
_entity_poly.pdbx_seq_one_letter_code
_entity_poly.pdbx_strand_id
1 'polypeptide(L)'
;MSSSSSTTATATATVTNNNSNNTSCCSSSSTVLSRKCFNSDCMDFKSRKGWRLRSGDFAELCDRCASAHEEGRFCETFHLNASGWRGCESCGKRVHCGCIVSLQAFTLLDAGGIACMACARKNFCYDVKPCLASFILSLSFS
;
A
#
# COMPACT_ATOMS: atom_id res chain seq x y z
N MET A 1 63.66 -32.46 -32.08
CA MET A 1 64.16 -32.82 -30.74
C MET A 1 62.98 -33.03 -29.83
N SER A 2 62.87 -34.25 -29.34
CA SER A 2 61.86 -34.78 -28.42
C SER A 2 61.75 -33.94 -27.16
N SER A 3 60.56 -33.88 -26.56
CA SER A 3 60.35 -34.11 -25.11
C SER A 3 58.86 -34.19 -24.81
N SER A 4 58.41 -35.42 -24.58
CA SER A 4 57.19 -35.80 -23.87
C SER A 4 57.24 -35.30 -22.42
N SER A 5 56.09 -35.13 -21.76
CA SER A 5 55.85 -35.72 -20.42
C SER A 5 54.39 -35.54 -19.96
N SER A 6 53.80 -36.69 -19.69
CA SER A 6 52.49 -36.95 -19.10
C SER A 6 52.55 -36.88 -17.56
N THR A 7 51.39 -37.12 -16.91
CA THR A 7 51.14 -37.49 -15.47
C THR A 7 50.60 -36.35 -14.60
N THR A 8 49.72 -36.53 -13.61
CA THR A 8 48.70 -37.53 -13.22
C THR A 8 47.82 -36.83 -12.17
N ALA A 9 46.52 -37.09 -12.16
CA ALA A 9 45.61 -36.60 -11.12
C ALA A 9 45.81 -37.36 -9.79
N THR A 10 45.92 -36.64 -8.67
CA THR A 10 45.80 -37.22 -7.33
C THR A 10 44.92 -36.31 -6.46
N ALA A 11 43.79 -36.86 -6.04
CA ALA A 11 42.92 -36.28 -5.03
C ALA A 11 43.47 -36.61 -3.63
N THR A 12 43.53 -35.61 -2.75
CA THR A 12 43.69 -35.83 -1.32
C THR A 12 42.74 -34.91 -0.57
N ALA A 13 41.80 -35.52 0.14
CA ALA A 13 40.93 -34.85 1.09
C ALA A 13 41.69 -34.60 2.40
N THR A 14 41.57 -33.39 2.96
CA THR A 14 41.84 -33.15 4.38
C THR A 14 40.70 -32.33 4.99
N VAL A 15 40.20 -32.91 6.07
CA VAL A 15 39.07 -32.55 6.93
C VAL A 15 39.44 -31.39 7.87
N THR A 16 38.54 -30.40 7.94
CA THR A 16 38.03 -29.63 9.10
C THR A 16 39.01 -29.17 10.21
N ASN A 17 39.01 -27.86 10.57
CA ASN A 17 38.23 -27.31 11.70
C ASN A 17 38.52 -25.82 12.02
N ASN A 18 37.43 -25.07 12.24
CA ASN A 18 37.20 -23.94 13.17
C ASN A 18 38.18 -22.76 13.29
N ASN A 19 37.67 -21.53 13.05
CA ASN A 19 37.42 -20.58 14.16
C ASN A 19 36.43 -19.45 13.80
N SER A 20 35.22 -19.57 14.35
CA SER A 20 34.32 -18.60 15.01
C SER A 20 34.16 -17.13 14.58
N ASN A 21 32.86 -16.79 14.57
CA ASN A 21 32.22 -15.52 14.94
C ASN A 21 32.19 -14.40 13.89
N ASN A 22 31.01 -14.12 13.35
CA ASN A 22 30.06 -13.22 14.02
C ASN A 22 28.78 -13.04 13.17
N THR A 23 27.69 -12.75 13.87
CA THR A 23 26.52 -12.00 13.41
C THR A 23 25.47 -12.75 12.60
N SER A 24 24.39 -13.07 13.30
CA SER A 24 23.05 -13.22 12.75
C SER A 24 22.67 -11.99 11.92
N CYS A 25 22.34 -12.22 10.66
CA CYS A 25 21.21 -11.54 10.06
C CYS A 25 20.59 -12.51 9.06
N CYS A 26 19.29 -12.70 9.23
CA CYS A 26 18.41 -13.31 8.27
C CYS A 26 18.73 -12.76 6.87
N SER A 27 19.55 -13.51 6.13
CA SER A 27 19.71 -13.33 4.72
C SER A 27 18.41 -13.83 4.11
N SER A 28 17.42 -12.94 4.07
CA SER A 28 16.28 -13.09 3.20
C SER A 28 16.85 -13.10 1.80
N SER A 29 17.25 -14.30 1.34
CA SER A 29 17.63 -14.59 -0.02
C SER A 29 16.39 -14.35 -0.87
N SER A 30 16.15 -13.07 -1.15
CA SER A 30 15.12 -12.63 -2.08
C SER A 30 15.72 -12.85 -3.45
N THR A 31 15.67 -14.11 -3.89
CA THR A 31 15.86 -14.48 -5.28
C THR A 31 15.22 -13.41 -6.16
N VAL A 32 15.99 -12.92 -7.14
CA VAL A 32 15.69 -11.81 -8.06
C VAL A 32 14.57 -12.18 -9.06
N LEU A 33 13.55 -12.89 -8.58
CA LEU A 33 12.37 -13.33 -9.33
C LEU A 33 11.40 -12.17 -9.40
N SER A 34 11.53 -11.33 -10.44
CA SER A 34 10.42 -10.71 -11.17
C SER A 34 9.11 -10.48 -10.39
N ARG A 35 9.15 -9.74 -9.28
CA ARG A 35 7.92 -9.47 -8.53
C ARG A 35 7.18 -8.34 -9.23
N LYS A 36 6.23 -8.74 -10.10
CA LYS A 36 5.25 -7.90 -10.79
C LYS A 36 4.64 -6.87 -9.84
N CYS A 37 4.27 -5.71 -10.36
CA CYS A 37 3.54 -4.67 -9.63
C CYS A 37 2.35 -5.25 -8.85
N PHE A 38 2.14 -4.76 -7.62
CA PHE A 38 1.05 -5.22 -6.75
C PHE A 38 -0.35 -4.79 -7.26
N ASN A 39 -0.43 -3.84 -8.19
CA ASN A 39 -1.65 -3.59 -8.93
C ASN A 39 -1.95 -4.78 -9.86
N SER A 40 -3.06 -5.48 -9.63
CA SER A 40 -3.43 -6.71 -10.36
C SER A 40 -3.43 -6.53 -11.88
N ASP A 41 -3.86 -5.35 -12.32
CA ASP A 41 -4.09 -5.02 -13.73
C ASP A 41 -2.82 -4.44 -14.39
N CYS A 42 -1.73 -4.29 -13.64
CA CYS A 42 -0.46 -3.77 -14.13
C CYS A 42 0.51 -4.91 -14.43
N MET A 43 1.17 -4.89 -15.59
CA MET A 43 2.14 -5.92 -16.01
C MET A 43 3.60 -5.52 -15.80
N ASP A 44 3.85 -4.31 -15.29
CA ASP A 44 5.21 -3.78 -15.11
C ASP A 44 5.90 -4.35 -13.87
N PHE A 45 7.21 -4.18 -13.82
CA PHE A 45 8.03 -4.55 -12.68
C PHE A 45 7.98 -3.48 -11.57
N LYS A 46 8.10 -3.93 -10.32
CA LYS A 46 8.13 -3.06 -9.15
C LYS A 46 9.38 -2.17 -9.10
N SER A 47 9.22 -0.97 -8.56
CA SER A 47 10.30 0.00 -8.35
C SER A 47 10.18 0.76 -7.01
N ARG A 48 8.96 0.96 -6.49
CA ARG A 48 8.67 1.83 -5.35
C ARG A 48 7.67 1.21 -4.37
N LYS A 49 7.63 1.74 -3.14
CA LYS A 49 6.67 1.35 -2.09
C LYS A 49 5.34 2.09 -2.26
N GLY A 50 4.24 1.39 -2.02
CA GLY A 50 2.86 1.91 -2.02
C GLY A 50 2.24 1.93 -0.63
N TRP A 51 0.96 1.59 -0.55
CA TRP A 51 0.22 1.51 0.72
C TRP A 51 0.71 0.37 1.61
N ARG A 52 0.37 0.45 2.91
CA ARG A 52 0.69 -0.59 3.88
C ARG A 52 -0.30 -1.75 3.75
N LEU A 53 0.21 -2.96 3.65
CA LEU A 53 -0.55 -4.20 3.60
C LEU A 53 -1.00 -4.62 5.02
N ARG A 54 -1.97 -5.53 5.09
CA ARG A 54 -2.43 -6.11 6.37
C ARG A 54 -1.34 -6.92 7.07
N SER A 55 -0.34 -7.44 6.35
CA SER A 55 0.84 -8.09 6.92
C SER A 55 1.76 -7.11 7.67
N GLY A 56 1.60 -5.79 7.46
CA GLY A 56 2.49 -4.75 7.96
C GLY A 56 3.54 -4.30 6.94
N ASP A 57 3.77 -5.08 5.89
CA ASP A 57 4.66 -4.74 4.77
C ASP A 57 4.10 -3.62 3.89
N PHE A 58 4.88 -3.16 2.92
CA PHE A 58 4.43 -2.23 1.89
C PHE A 58 4.12 -2.95 0.58
N ALA A 59 3.07 -2.52 -0.11
CA ALA A 59 2.81 -2.91 -1.49
C ALA A 59 3.99 -2.46 -2.37
N GLU A 60 4.46 -3.33 -3.26
CA GLU A 60 5.51 -2.99 -4.21
C GLU A 60 4.88 -2.62 -5.56
N LEU A 61 5.07 -1.38 -6.00
CA LEU A 61 4.43 -0.80 -7.19
C LEU A 61 5.49 -0.43 -8.24
N CYS A 62 5.12 -0.44 -9.51
CA CYS A 62 5.89 0.23 -10.56
C CYS A 62 5.78 1.76 -10.44
N ASP A 63 6.60 2.52 -11.16
CA ASP A 63 6.64 3.98 -11.06
C ASP A 63 5.28 4.62 -11.35
N ARG A 64 4.59 4.18 -12.41
CA ARG A 64 3.26 4.70 -12.78
C ARG A 64 2.23 4.50 -11.67
N CYS A 65 2.20 3.30 -11.07
CA CYS A 65 1.25 2.96 -10.03
C CYS A 65 1.58 3.70 -8.72
N ALA A 66 2.87 3.82 -8.39
CA ALA A 66 3.34 4.55 -7.23
C ALA A 66 3.00 6.04 -7.31
N SER A 67 3.27 6.70 -8.44
CA SER A 67 2.93 8.12 -8.62
C SER A 67 1.43 8.38 -8.45
N ALA A 68 0.58 7.53 -9.04
CA ALA A 68 -0.87 7.65 -8.87
C ALA A 68 -1.32 7.48 -7.40
N HIS A 69 -0.63 6.62 -6.64
CA HIS A 69 -0.88 6.45 -5.21
C HIS A 69 -0.46 7.68 -4.40
N GLU A 70 0.73 8.23 -4.65
CA GLU A 70 1.25 9.41 -3.95
C GLU A 70 0.40 10.67 -4.19
N GLU A 71 -0.13 10.82 -5.42
CA GLU A 71 -1.05 11.89 -5.78
C GLU A 71 -2.48 11.66 -5.25
N GLY A 72 -2.76 10.51 -4.65
CA GLY A 72 -4.08 10.17 -4.10
C GLY A 72 -5.16 9.87 -5.15
N ARG A 73 -4.75 9.55 -6.39
CA ARG A 73 -5.64 9.25 -7.53
C ARG A 73 -5.62 7.79 -7.98
N PHE A 74 -5.00 6.89 -7.22
CA PHE A 74 -4.85 5.48 -7.59
C PHE A 74 -6.20 4.83 -7.93
N CYS A 75 -7.18 4.90 -7.02
CA CYS A 75 -8.50 4.32 -7.25
C CYS A 75 -9.23 5.00 -8.41
N GLU A 76 -9.11 6.32 -8.56
CA GLU A 76 -9.74 7.06 -9.68
C GLU A 76 -9.14 6.62 -11.02
N THR A 77 -7.86 6.24 -11.03
CA THR A 77 -7.15 5.81 -12.24
C THR A 77 -7.40 4.34 -12.57
N PHE A 78 -7.37 3.45 -11.57
CA PHE A 78 -7.33 2.00 -11.80
C PHE A 78 -8.58 1.25 -11.35
N HIS A 79 -9.42 1.85 -10.50
CA HIS A 79 -10.65 1.23 -9.98
C HIS A 79 -11.90 2.05 -10.33
N LEU A 80 -11.89 2.83 -11.42
CA LEU A 80 -12.97 3.74 -11.80
C LEU A 80 -14.33 3.03 -11.91
N ASN A 81 -14.33 1.80 -12.43
CA ASN A 81 -15.51 0.98 -12.67
C ASN A 81 -15.81 0.00 -11.53
N ALA A 82 -15.02 -0.01 -10.45
CA ALA A 82 -15.29 -0.84 -9.28
C ALA A 82 -16.56 -0.35 -8.56
N SER A 83 -17.21 -1.23 -7.80
CA SER A 83 -18.30 -0.85 -6.89
C SER A 83 -17.77 -0.10 -5.65
N GLY A 84 -18.66 0.49 -4.84
CA GLY A 84 -18.28 1.05 -3.54
C GLY A 84 -17.77 2.49 -3.56
N TRP A 85 -17.90 3.19 -4.69
CA TRP A 85 -17.67 4.63 -4.74
C TRP A 85 -18.75 5.39 -3.97
N ARG A 86 -18.32 6.31 -3.12
CA ARG A 86 -19.20 7.23 -2.38
C ARG A 86 -18.73 8.67 -2.56
N GLY A 87 -19.65 9.63 -2.46
CA GLY A 87 -19.32 11.06 -2.45
C GLY A 87 -19.00 11.54 -1.04
N CYS A 88 -18.03 12.43 -0.91
CA CYS A 88 -17.82 13.21 0.31
C CYS A 88 -19.06 14.07 0.58
N GLU A 89 -19.63 14.01 1.79
CA GLU A 89 -20.83 14.77 2.14
C GLU A 89 -20.60 16.30 2.07
N SER A 90 -19.36 16.77 2.23
CA SER A 90 -19.06 18.21 2.22
C SER A 90 -18.71 18.80 0.84
N CYS A 91 -18.09 18.02 -0.05
CA CYS A 91 -17.56 18.55 -1.33
C CYS A 91 -17.87 17.70 -2.55
N GLY A 92 -18.59 16.59 -2.39
CA GLY A 92 -18.95 15.68 -3.49
C GLY A 92 -17.78 14.88 -4.07
N LYS A 93 -16.52 15.08 -3.61
CA LYS A 93 -15.37 14.32 -4.09
C LYS A 93 -15.65 12.82 -3.95
N ARG A 94 -15.47 12.07 -5.05
CA ARG A 94 -15.62 10.62 -5.05
C ARG A 94 -14.48 9.94 -4.31
N VAL A 95 -14.82 8.98 -3.47
CA VAL A 95 -13.86 8.12 -2.74
C VAL A 95 -14.28 6.67 -2.89
N HIS A 96 -13.31 5.80 -3.18
CA HIS A 96 -13.55 4.37 -3.35
C HIS A 96 -13.51 3.68 -1.99
N CYS A 97 -14.68 3.49 -1.38
CA CYS A 97 -14.81 2.81 -0.10
C CYS A 97 -14.60 1.29 -0.28
N GLY A 98 -14.14 0.62 0.78
CA GLY A 98 -13.86 -0.83 0.74
C GLY A 98 -12.54 -1.22 0.04
N CYS A 99 -11.75 -0.23 -0.40
CA CYS A 99 -10.43 -0.46 -0.98
C CYS A 99 -9.33 -0.10 0.03
N ILE A 100 -8.38 -1.01 0.30
CA ILE A 100 -7.28 -0.77 1.24
C ILE A 100 -6.43 0.46 0.86
N VAL A 101 -6.33 0.75 -0.45
CA VAL A 101 -5.62 1.92 -0.97
C VAL A 101 -6.22 3.23 -0.48
N SER A 102 -7.54 3.26 -0.28
CA SER A 102 -8.29 4.44 0.14
C SER A 102 -8.56 4.47 1.65
N LEU A 103 -7.96 3.56 2.44
CA LEU A 103 -8.19 3.46 3.88
C LEU A 103 -7.89 4.78 4.63
N GLN A 104 -6.91 5.54 4.15
CA GLN A 104 -6.51 6.84 4.72
C GLN A 104 -6.99 8.03 3.87
N ALA A 105 -7.94 7.82 2.94
CA ALA A 105 -8.45 8.87 2.06
C ALA A 105 -9.75 9.54 2.56
N PHE A 106 -10.38 8.98 3.59
CA PHE A 106 -11.62 9.49 4.17
C PHE A 106 -11.80 9.08 5.64
N THR A 107 -12.78 9.69 6.30
CA THR A 107 -13.35 9.25 7.58
C THR A 107 -14.83 8.90 7.39
N LEU A 108 -15.33 7.98 8.22
CA LEU A 108 -16.77 7.75 8.38
C LEU A 108 -17.36 8.87 9.25
N LEU A 109 -18.61 9.21 9.01
CA LEU A 109 -19.37 10.18 9.80
C LEU A 109 -20.40 9.44 10.68
N ASP A 110 -20.64 9.95 11.88
CA ASP A 110 -21.53 9.31 12.88
C ASP A 110 -22.98 9.21 12.41
N ALA A 111 -23.46 10.21 11.67
CA ALA A 111 -24.79 10.21 11.06
C ALA A 111 -24.86 9.38 9.75
N GLY A 112 -23.80 8.63 9.43
CA GLY A 112 -23.61 8.00 8.14
C GLY A 112 -23.02 8.94 7.09
N GLY A 113 -22.56 8.35 5.99
CA GLY A 113 -21.81 9.10 4.96
C GLY A 113 -20.30 8.97 5.10
N ILE A 114 -19.56 9.77 4.33
CA ILE A 114 -18.11 9.89 4.43
C ILE A 114 -17.67 11.35 4.29
N ALA A 115 -16.55 11.72 4.92
CA ALA A 115 -15.83 12.95 4.62
C ALA A 115 -14.45 12.62 4.07
N CYS A 116 -14.06 13.20 2.94
CA CYS A 116 -12.70 13.06 2.43
C CYS A 116 -11.70 13.71 3.41
N MET A 117 -10.44 13.26 3.44
CA MET A 117 -9.47 13.78 4.43
C MET A 117 -9.23 15.30 4.33
N ALA A 118 -9.43 15.91 3.16
CA ALA A 118 -9.34 17.36 3.02
C ALA A 118 -10.47 18.09 3.76
N CYS A 119 -11.69 17.55 3.76
CA CYS A 119 -12.84 18.10 4.49
C CYS A 119 -12.79 17.70 5.97
N ALA A 120 -12.43 16.46 6.28
CA ALA A 120 -12.30 15.99 7.66
C ALA A 120 -11.32 16.86 8.47
N ARG A 121 -10.17 17.22 7.87
CA ARG A 121 -9.19 18.12 8.51
C ARG A 121 -9.69 19.55 8.72
N LYS A 122 -10.68 20.02 7.95
CA LYS A 122 -11.29 21.34 8.10
C LYS A 122 -12.45 21.35 9.11
N ASN A 123 -13.13 20.21 9.27
CA ASN A 123 -14.36 20.10 10.05
C ASN A 123 -14.16 19.79 11.54
N PHE A 124 -12.92 19.57 12.02
CA PHE A 124 -12.61 19.51 13.46
C PHE A 124 -13.01 20.77 14.26
N CYS A 125 -13.48 21.83 13.60
CA CYS A 125 -13.95 23.06 14.23
C CYS A 125 -15.46 23.31 14.11
N TYR A 126 -16.23 22.50 13.35
CA TYR A 126 -17.65 22.77 13.09
C TYR A 126 -18.63 21.72 13.65
N ASP A 127 -18.15 20.58 14.15
CA ASP A 127 -18.98 19.55 14.82
C ASP A 127 -19.26 19.85 16.31
N VAL A 128 -19.52 21.12 16.60
CA VAL A 128 -20.42 21.53 17.70
C VAL A 128 -21.56 22.36 17.14
N LYS A 129 -22.18 21.91 16.04
CA LYS A 129 -23.57 22.29 15.78
C LYS A 129 -24.47 21.15 16.29
N PRO A 130 -25.16 21.33 17.42
CA PRO A 130 -26.05 20.31 17.93
C PRO A 130 -27.16 20.09 16.90
N CYS A 131 -27.30 18.85 16.47
CA CYS A 131 -28.49 18.35 15.79
C CYS A 131 -29.69 18.37 16.78
N LEU A 132 -30.09 19.55 17.21
CA LEU A 132 -31.28 19.81 18.04
C LEU A 132 -32.11 20.99 17.53
N ALA A 133 -31.74 21.63 16.41
CA ALA A 133 -32.44 22.79 15.88
C ALA A 133 -33.36 22.49 14.69
N SER A 134 -33.80 21.24 14.48
CA SER A 134 -34.82 20.93 13.45
C SER A 134 -36.02 20.13 13.93
N PHE A 135 -36.13 19.83 15.24
CA PHE A 135 -37.33 19.15 15.78
C PHE A 135 -38.19 20.03 16.70
N ILE A 136 -37.75 21.24 17.08
CA ILE A 136 -38.51 22.10 18.02
C ILE A 136 -39.25 23.27 17.32
N LEU A 137 -38.98 23.55 16.05
CA LEU A 137 -39.67 24.63 15.31
C LEU A 137 -40.98 24.21 14.61
N SER A 138 -41.34 22.92 14.65
CA SER A 138 -42.57 22.41 14.01
C SER A 138 -43.75 22.18 14.98
N LEU A 139 -43.61 22.48 16.27
CA LEU A 139 -44.69 22.33 17.27
C LEU A 139 -45.23 23.65 17.85
N SER A 140 -44.82 24.81 17.31
CA SER A 140 -45.31 26.12 17.77
C SER A 140 -46.38 26.75 16.88
N PHE A 141 -46.88 26.05 15.85
CA PHE A 141 -48.02 26.51 15.06
C PHE A 141 -48.89 25.35 14.60
N SER A 142 -49.80 24.90 15.45
CA SER A 142 -51.18 24.46 15.16
C SER A 142 -51.90 24.14 16.46
#